data_AF-A0AB38D186-F1
#
_entry.id   AF-A0AB38D186-F1
#
_cell.length_a   1.000
_cell.length_b   1.000
_cell.length_c   1.000
_cell.angle_alpha   90.00
_cell.angle_beta   90.00
_cell.angle_gamma   90.00
#
_symmetry.space_group_name_H-M   'P 1'
#
loop_
_entity.id
_entity.type
_entity.pdbx_description
1 polymer ?
#
loop_
_entity_poly.entity_id
_entity_poly.type
_entity_poly.pdbx_seq_one_letter_code
_entity_poly.pdbx_strand_id
1 'polypeptide(L)'
;MTEIDDLKAILSEDCWALSSTGERFGGFEVVHVRQGEDRRWSRTNLVVVHAASSGKHYAYDYEQGLTEYQDVDAFNDGEPQPYEVTPVEKTVTITNYVKVDGG
;
A
#
# COMPACT_ATOMS: atom_id res chain seq x y z
N MET A 1 -6.27 22.78 3.53
CA MET A 1 -6.37 21.38 3.12
C MET A 1 -5.37 20.61 3.95
N THR A 2 -5.78 19.47 4.50
CA THR A 2 -4.84 18.58 5.19
C THR A 2 -4.14 17.70 4.15
N GLU A 3 -2.96 17.16 4.45
CA GLU A 3 -2.24 16.27 3.51
C GLU A 3 -3.09 15.05 3.12
N ILE A 4 -3.96 14.59 4.03
CA ILE A 4 -4.88 13.49 3.75
C ILE A 4 -5.98 13.90 2.75
N ASP A 5 -6.41 15.16 2.76
CA ASP A 5 -7.32 15.71 1.75
C ASP A 5 -6.60 15.85 0.39
N ASP A 6 -5.33 16.27 0.39
CA ASP A 6 -4.52 16.38 -0.82
C ASP A 6 -4.32 15.00 -1.47
N LEU A 7 -4.00 13.99 -0.65
CA LEU A 7 -3.89 12.60 -1.09
C LEU A 7 -5.22 12.09 -1.65
N LYS A 8 -6.33 12.39 -0.97
CA LYS A 8 -7.67 12.01 -1.45
C LYS A 8 -7.98 12.64 -2.81
N ALA A 9 -7.64 13.92 -3.01
CA ALA A 9 -7.84 14.61 -4.27
C ALA A 9 -7.03 13.97 -5.41
N ILE A 10 -5.75 13.69 -5.16
CA ILE A 10 -4.86 12.97 -6.11
C ILE A 10 -5.49 11.65 -6.52
N LEU A 11 -5.88 10.81 -5.55
CA LEU A 11 -6.46 9.49 -5.83
C LEU A 11 -7.82 9.54 -6.53
N SER A 12 -8.55 10.64 -6.37
CA SER A 12 -9.83 10.85 -7.07
C SER A 12 -9.64 11.28 -8.52
N GLU A 13 -8.55 11.98 -8.83
CA GLU A 13 -8.20 12.38 -10.19
C GLU A 13 -7.51 11.25 -10.97
N ASP A 14 -6.56 10.56 -10.32
CA ASP A 14 -5.82 9.43 -10.85
C ASP A 14 -5.57 8.40 -9.75
N CYS A 15 -6.42 7.38 -9.72
CA CYS A 15 -6.35 6.29 -8.75
C CYS A 15 -5.10 5.41 -8.90
N TRP A 16 -4.34 5.55 -9.99
CA TRP A 16 -3.13 4.77 -10.26
C TRP A 16 -1.83 5.53 -9.98
N ALA A 17 -1.87 6.84 -9.71
CA ALA A 17 -0.70 7.72 -9.57
C ALA A 17 0.31 7.30 -8.48
N LEU A 18 -0.11 6.48 -7.52
CA LEU A 18 0.68 6.05 -6.36
C LEU A 18 0.49 4.54 -6.10
N SER A 19 0.45 3.72 -7.14
CA SER A 19 0.11 2.29 -7.05
C SER A 19 1.32 1.35 -6.89
N SER A 20 2.53 1.83 -7.17
CA SER A 20 3.75 1.03 -7.15
C SER A 20 4.82 1.59 -6.22
N THR A 21 5.55 0.71 -5.53
CA THR A 21 6.64 1.10 -4.62
C THR A 21 7.69 1.96 -5.33
N GLY A 22 8.06 3.08 -4.71
CA GLY A 22 9.02 4.05 -5.24
C GLY A 22 8.41 5.14 -6.12
N GLU A 23 7.12 5.04 -6.48
CA GLU A 23 6.43 6.12 -7.17
C GLU A 23 6.31 7.36 -6.28
N ARG A 24 6.39 8.54 -6.92
CA ARG A 24 6.32 9.83 -6.25
C ARG A 24 5.39 10.77 -6.99
N PHE A 25 4.41 11.32 -6.28
CA PHE A 25 3.45 12.27 -6.84
C PHE A 25 2.91 13.18 -5.74
N GLY A 26 2.74 14.47 -6.04
CA GLY A 26 2.11 15.42 -5.11
C GLY A 26 2.77 15.56 -3.72
N GLY A 27 4.08 15.26 -3.60
CA GLY A 27 4.79 15.28 -2.31
C GLY A 27 4.68 13.99 -1.49
N PHE A 28 4.04 12.96 -2.05
CA PHE A 28 3.96 11.61 -1.48
C PHE A 28 4.91 10.66 -2.19
N GLU A 29 5.46 9.70 -1.45
CA GLU A 29 6.25 8.57 -1.97
C GLU A 29 5.62 7.26 -1.53
N VAL A 30 5.42 6.32 -2.45
CA VAL A 30 4.95 4.97 -2.11
C VAL A 30 6.08 4.18 -1.46
N VAL A 31 5.98 3.96 -0.15
CA VAL A 31 7.01 3.25 0.64
C VAL A 31 6.69 1.77 0.83
N HIS A 32 5.43 1.37 0.64
CA HIS A 32 5.04 -0.03 0.76
C HIS A 32 3.80 -0.33 -0.09
N VAL A 33 3.81 -1.48 -0.76
CA VAL A 33 2.62 -2.07 -1.36
C VAL A 33 2.52 -3.50 -0.89
N ARG A 34 1.39 -3.87 -0.30
CA ARG A 34 1.06 -5.25 0.04
C ARG A 34 -0.08 -5.71 -0.84
N GLN A 35 0.22 -6.64 -1.73
CA GLN A 35 -0.79 -7.30 -2.53
C GLN A 35 -1.62 -8.22 -1.64
N GLY A 36 -2.94 -8.08 -1.72
CA GLY A 36 -3.86 -8.99 -1.04
C GLY A 36 -3.97 -10.33 -1.75
N GLU A 37 -4.86 -11.17 -1.25
CA GLU A 37 -5.16 -12.45 -1.88
C GLU A 37 -5.89 -12.26 -3.21
N ASP A 38 -5.48 -13.04 -4.20
CA ASP A 38 -6.16 -13.10 -5.49
C ASP A 38 -7.56 -13.68 -5.29
N ARG A 39 -8.58 -12.88 -5.58
CA ARG A 39 -9.96 -13.36 -5.74
C ARG A 39 -10.15 -13.79 -7.19
N ARG A 40 -11.40 -14.11 -7.54
CA ARG A 40 -11.73 -14.60 -8.88
C ARG A 40 -11.22 -13.69 -10.01
N TRP A 41 -11.32 -12.36 -9.83
CA TRP A 41 -10.99 -11.38 -10.88
C TRP A 41 -10.26 -10.14 -10.40
N SER A 42 -10.14 -9.96 -9.09
CA SER A 42 -9.49 -8.79 -8.48
C SER A 42 -8.72 -9.19 -7.23
N ARG A 43 -7.93 -8.25 -6.73
CA ARG A 43 -7.34 -8.30 -5.40
C ARG A 43 -7.42 -6.91 -4.77
N THR A 44 -7.56 -6.86 -3.46
CA THR A 44 -7.37 -5.61 -2.72
C THR A 44 -5.90 -5.45 -2.38
N ASN A 45 -5.29 -4.35 -2.78
CA ASN A 45 -3.94 -4.00 -2.39
C ASN A 45 -3.98 -2.93 -1.30
N LEU A 46 -3.10 -3.07 -0.32
CA LEU A 46 -2.78 -2.00 0.62
C LEU A 46 -1.59 -1.21 0.08
N VAL A 47 -1.72 0.11 0.03
CA VAL A 47 -0.63 1.03 -0.28
C VAL A 47 -0.32 1.87 0.94
N VAL A 48 0.96 2.07 1.24
CA VAL A 48 1.43 3.03 2.24
C VAL A 48 2.30 4.06 1.55
N VAL A 49 1.98 5.33 1.78
CA VAL A 49 2.72 6.48 1.29
C VAL A 49 3.34 7.27 2.44
N HIS A 50 4.48 7.90 2.17
CA HIS A 50 5.17 8.82 3.05
C HIS A 50 5.02 10.25 2.50
N ALA A 51 4.51 11.17 3.33
CA ALA A 51 4.41 12.58 2.99
C ALA A 51 5.72 13.31 3.32
N ALA A 52 6.37 13.88 2.31
CA ALA A 52 7.67 14.53 2.48
C ALA A 52 7.62 15.80 3.34
N SER A 53 6.48 16.49 3.41
CA SER A 53 6.29 17.73 4.15
C SER A 53 6.20 17.53 5.67
N SER A 54 5.40 16.56 6.12
CA SER A 54 5.18 16.31 7.55
C SER A 54 5.98 15.12 8.10
N GLY A 55 6.51 14.26 7.23
CA GLY A 55 7.10 12.97 7.62
C GLY A 55 6.08 11.91 8.02
N LYS A 56 4.78 12.17 7.84
CA LYS A 56 3.71 11.23 8.19
C LYS A 56 3.55 10.14 7.14
N HIS A 57 2.95 9.04 7.58
CA HIS A 57 2.56 7.95 6.70
C HIS A 57 1.04 7.87 6.60
N TYR A 58 0.56 7.61 5.39
CA TYR A 58 -0.85 7.38 5.10
C TYR A 58 -1.01 6.07 4.37
N ALA A 59 -2.10 5.36 4.60
CA ALA A 59 -2.43 4.13 3.91
C ALA A 59 -3.82 4.20 3.28
N TYR A 60 -4.01 3.44 2.23
CA TYR A 60 -5.30 3.26 1.58
C TYR A 60 -5.34 1.89 0.89
N ASP A 61 -6.54 1.37 0.74
CA ASP A 61 -6.81 0.14 0.01
C ASP A 61 -7.38 0.48 -1.37
N TYR A 62 -6.97 -0.27 -2.39
CA TYR A 62 -7.57 -0.17 -3.72
C TYR A 62 -7.72 -1.55 -4.38
N GLU A 63 -8.74 -1.70 -5.22
CA GLU A 63 -8.98 -2.90 -6.02
C GLU A 63 -8.16 -2.88 -7.31
N GLN A 64 -7.44 -3.95 -7.55
CA GLN A 64 -6.70 -4.17 -8.79
C GLN A 64 -7.29 -5.34 -9.57
N GLY A 65 -7.57 -5.12 -10.86
CA GLY A 65 -7.97 -6.17 -11.79
C GLY A 65 -6.80 -7.10 -12.08
N LEU A 66 -7.04 -8.40 -12.07
CA LEU A 66 -6.00 -9.41 -12.34
C LEU A 66 -5.77 -9.63 -13.84
N THR A 67 -6.66 -9.12 -14.70
CA THR A 67 -6.51 -9.19 -16.16
C THR A 67 -6.80 -7.84 -16.79
N GLU A 68 -6.21 -7.59 -17.96
CA GLU A 68 -6.32 -6.33 -18.72
C GLU A 68 -7.75 -5.95 -19.14
N TYR A 69 -8.67 -6.92 -19.10
CA TYR A 69 -10.06 -6.73 -19.51
C TYR A 69 -11.02 -6.48 -18.35
N GLN A 70 -10.53 -6.49 -17.10
CA GLN A 70 -11.40 -6.19 -15.96
C GLN A 70 -11.39 -4.69 -15.68
N ASP A 71 -12.53 -4.06 -15.97
CA ASP A 71 -12.84 -2.74 -15.47
C ASP A 71 -13.25 -2.89 -14.00
N VAL A 72 -12.26 -2.78 -13.10
CA VAL A 72 -12.51 -2.74 -11.67
C VAL A 72 -12.55 -1.30 -11.22
N ASP A 73 -13.56 -0.96 -10.42
CA ASP A 73 -13.51 0.28 -9.67
C ASP A 73 -12.47 0.12 -8.55
N ALA A 74 -11.41 0.92 -8.63
CA ALA A 74 -10.34 0.93 -7.64
C ALA A 74 -10.84 1.15 -6.20
N PHE A 75 -12.00 1.77 -6.00
CA PHE A 75 -12.56 2.07 -4.68
C PHE A 75 -13.99 1.53 -4.47
N ASN A 76 -14.41 0.50 -5.23
CA ASN A 76 -15.71 -0.18 -5.08
C ASN A 76 -16.92 0.78 -5.08
N ASP A 77 -17.08 1.60 -6.12
CA ASP A 77 -18.13 2.62 -6.28
C ASP A 77 -18.06 3.76 -5.23
N GLY A 78 -16.93 3.89 -4.53
CA GLY A 78 -16.69 4.85 -3.47
C GLY A 78 -15.63 5.91 -3.79
N GLU A 79 -15.48 6.88 -2.89
CA GLU A 79 -14.35 7.81 -2.90
C GLU A 79 -13.16 7.21 -2.13
N PRO A 80 -11.90 7.52 -2.51
CA PRO A 80 -10.73 7.10 -1.75
C PRO A 80 -10.83 7.54 -0.28
N GLN A 81 -10.54 6.61 0.64
CA GLN A 81 -10.55 6.84 2.09
C GLN A 81 -9.16 6.57 2.70
N PRO A 82 -8.16 7.42 2.43
CA PRO A 82 -6.86 7.29 3.08
C PRO A 82 -6.97 7.52 4.59
N TYR A 83 -6.08 6.89 5.35
CA TYR A 83 -5.99 6.99 6.81
C TYR A 83 -4.53 7.08 7.28
N GLU A 84 -4.27 7.81 8.36
CA GLU A 84 -2.93 7.95 8.93
C GLU A 84 -2.47 6.63 9.57
N VAL A 85 -1.21 6.25 9.33
CA VAL A 85 -0.59 5.05 9.91
C VAL A 85 0.75 5.39 10.54
N THR A 86 1.18 4.58 11.51
CA THR A 86 2.51 4.68 12.11
C THR A 86 3.28 3.40 11.82
N PRO A 87 4.52 3.47 11.27
CA PRO A 87 5.33 2.29 11.05
C PRO A 87 5.71 1.65 12.39
N VAL A 88 5.53 0.34 12.49
CA VAL A 88 5.96 -0.46 13.66
C VAL A 88 6.92 -1.53 13.17
N GLU A 89 8.19 -1.41 13.57
CA GLU A 89 9.21 -2.41 13.25
C GLU A 89 9.32 -3.44 14.39
N LYS A 90 9.41 -4.72 14.03
CA LYS A 90 9.62 -5.82 14.98
C LYS A 90 10.69 -6.77 14.48
N THR A 91 11.78 -6.88 15.23
CA THR A 91 12.87 -7.83 14.95
C THR A 91 12.64 -9.15 15.69
N VAL A 92 12.77 -10.28 14.98
CA VAL A 92 12.66 -11.63 15.55
C VAL A 92 13.99 -12.36 15.42
N THR A 93 14.52 -12.86 16.53
CA THR A 93 15.72 -13.71 16.56
C THR A 93 15.33 -15.16 16.79
N ILE A 94 15.75 -16.06 15.90
CA ILE A 94 15.48 -17.50 16.00
C ILE A 94 16.81 -18.23 16.23
N THR A 95 16.90 -19.01 17.31
CA THR A 95 18.03 -19.89 17.60
C THR A 95 17.62 -21.33 17.39
N ASN A 96 18.29 -22.03 16.48
CA ASN A 96 18.11 -23.46 16.25
C ASN A 96 19.34 -24.23 16.75
N TYR A 97 19.12 -25.36 17.41
CA TYR A 97 20.19 -26.29 17.81
C TYR A 97 20.13 -27.50 16.89
N VAL A 98 21.24 -27.79 16.20
CA VAL A 98 21.38 -28.96 15.34
C VAL A 98 22.19 -30.04 16.04
N LYS A 99 21.86 -31.31 15.77
CA LYS A 99 22.60 -32.46 16.30
C LYS A 99 24.00 -32.49 15.67
N VAL A 100 25.03 -32.73 16.47
CA VAL A 100 26.38 -33.05 15.98
C VAL A 100 26.48 -34.57 15.85
N ASP A 101 26.65 -35.07 14.64
CA ASP A 101 27.01 -36.48 14.44
C ASP A 101 28.51 -36.62 14.71
N GLY A 102 28.87 -37.31 15.81
CA GLY A 102 30.25 -37.66 16.12
C GLY A 102 30.75 -38.71 15.12
N GLY A 103 31.92 -38.45 14.54
CA GLY A 103 32.60 -39.37 13.62
C GLY A 103 33.18 -40.62 14.28
#